data_AF-A0A7W1K6B8-F1
#
_entry.id   AF-A0A7W1K6B8-F1
#
_cell.length_a   1.000
_cell.length_b   1.000
_cell.length_c   1.000
_cell.angle_alpha   90.00
_cell.angle_beta   90.00
_cell.angle_gamma   90.00
#
_symmetry.space_group_name_H-M   'P 1'
#
loop_
_entity.id
_entity.type
_entity.pdbx_description
1 polymer ?
#
loop_
_entity_poly.entity_id
_entity_poly.type
_entity_poly.pdbx_seq_one_letter_code
_entity_poly.pdbx_strand_id
1 'polypeptide(L)'
;MDAVLLDLYDTLVRTRWGQLSERITAELGIEKAELFRAYDLTRAARGVGTYGSVEGDMTAIVEAVGLDPDPSLLARLLDMEREFSETGVELWEDSLPVVRELRARGVKAALISNCSHSTRPIVDRLRIDEEFDEVLLSF
;
A
#
# COMPACT_ATOMS: atom_id res chain seq x y z
N MET A 1 -11.94 -27.38 3.87
CA MET A 1 -10.99 -26.24 3.87
C MET A 1 -11.41 -25.40 5.04
N ASP A 2 -10.52 -25.23 6.01
CA ASP A 2 -10.92 -24.68 7.31
C ASP A 2 -10.67 -23.17 7.39
N ALA A 3 -9.70 -22.69 6.61
CA ALA A 3 -9.40 -21.28 6.44
C ALA A 3 -8.83 -20.96 5.04
N VAL A 4 -8.95 -19.70 4.64
CA VAL A 4 -8.32 -19.08 3.48
C VAL A 4 -7.50 -17.87 3.93
N LEU A 5 -6.31 -17.71 3.36
CA LEU A 5 -5.43 -16.55 3.57
C LEU A 5 -5.34 -15.83 2.24
N LEU A 6 -5.75 -14.57 2.21
CA LEU A 6 -5.79 -13.75 1.00
C LEU A 6 -4.84 -12.58 1.15
N ASP A 7 -4.08 -12.29 0.09
CA ASP A 7 -3.30 -11.06 -0.03
C ASP A 7 -4.22 -9.88 -0.38
N LEU A 8 -3.73 -8.66 -0.23
CA LEU A 8 -4.48 -7.44 -0.58
C LEU A 8 -4.28 -7.06 -2.04
N TYR A 9 -3.05 -6.72 -2.38
CA TYR A 9 -2.68 -6.06 -3.61
C TYR A 9 -2.63 -7.04 -4.78
N ASP A 10 -3.21 -6.66 -5.92
CA ASP A 10 -3.38 -7.52 -7.10
C ASP A 10 -4.13 -8.85 -6.84
N THR A 11 -4.80 -8.94 -5.68
CA THR A 11 -5.64 -10.06 -5.26
C THR A 11 -7.06 -9.59 -4.97
N LEU A 12 -7.24 -8.68 -4.00
CA LEU A 12 -8.52 -8.06 -3.68
C LEU A 12 -8.70 -6.68 -4.33
N VAL A 13 -7.59 -5.97 -4.50
CA VAL A 13 -7.60 -4.61 -5.04
C VAL A 13 -6.69 -4.48 -6.25
N ARG A 14 -7.13 -3.64 -7.19
CA ARG A 14 -6.31 -3.11 -8.27
C ARG A 14 -5.83 -1.71 -7.92
N THR A 15 -4.67 -1.34 -8.45
CA THR A 15 -4.03 -0.07 -8.10
C THR A 15 -3.63 0.73 -9.34
N ARG A 16 -3.40 2.02 -9.13
CA ARG A 16 -2.87 2.96 -10.12
C ARG A 16 -1.43 3.38 -9.81
N TRP A 17 -0.58 2.47 -9.33
CA TRP A 17 0.81 2.81 -8.94
C TRP A 17 1.61 3.45 -10.06
N GLY A 18 1.35 3.09 -11.32
CA GLY A 18 2.00 3.72 -12.47
C GLY A 18 1.79 5.24 -12.50
N GLN A 19 0.57 5.70 -12.21
CA GLN A 19 0.22 7.14 -12.19
C GLN A 19 0.86 7.84 -10.99
N LEU A 20 0.84 7.21 -9.81
CA LEU A 20 1.53 7.75 -8.64
C LEU A 20 3.05 7.86 -8.89
N SER A 21 3.66 6.81 -9.44
CA SER A 21 5.09 6.79 -9.75
C SER A 21 5.45 7.87 -10.75
N GLU A 22 4.64 8.09 -11.79
CA GLU A 22 4.84 9.19 -12.75
C GLU A 22 4.86 10.56 -12.09
N ARG A 23 3.91 10.82 -11.19
CA ARG A 23 3.83 12.08 -10.45
C ARG A 23 5.04 12.26 -9.53
N ILE A 24 5.43 11.23 -8.80
CA ILE A 24 6.61 11.28 -7.91
C ILE A 24 7.88 11.52 -8.74
N THR A 25 8.07 10.83 -9.87
CA THR A 25 9.24 11.05 -10.73
C THR A 25 9.29 12.46 -11.30
N ALA A 26 8.14 13.03 -11.69
CA ALA A 26 8.06 14.39 -12.20
C ALA A 26 8.38 15.43 -11.10
N GLU A 27 7.90 15.20 -9.87
CA GLU A 27 8.18 16.06 -8.72
C GLU A 27 9.66 16.02 -8.31
N LEU A 28 10.28 14.85 -8.36
CA LEU A 28 11.69 14.66 -8.00
C LEU A 28 12.67 15.00 -9.14
N GLY A 29 12.19 15.11 -10.38
CA GLY A 29 13.05 15.32 -11.55
C GLY A 29 13.96 14.14 -11.87
N ILE A 30 13.48 12.91 -11.65
CA ILE A 30 14.24 11.66 -11.82
C ILE A 30 13.56 10.72 -12.81
N GLU A 31 14.28 9.70 -13.25
CA GLU A 31 13.73 8.63 -14.09
C GLU A 31 13.00 7.57 -13.24
N LYS A 32 11.99 6.90 -13.84
CA LYS A 32 11.27 5.79 -13.18
C LYS A 32 12.19 4.69 -12.67
N ALA A 33 13.28 4.41 -13.38
CA ALA A 33 14.25 3.40 -12.97
C ALA A 33 14.97 3.77 -11.67
N GLU A 34 15.16 5.06 -11.37
CA GLU A 34 15.74 5.53 -10.11
C GLU A 34 14.75 5.34 -8.96
N LEU A 35 13.50 5.75 -9.16
CA LEU A 35 12.45 5.56 -8.17
C LEU A 35 12.24 4.08 -7.83
N PHE A 36 12.19 3.20 -8.83
CA PHE A 36 12.00 1.77 -8.61
C PHE A 36 13.17 1.13 -7.86
N ARG A 37 14.42 1.54 -8.15
CA ARG A 37 15.57 1.11 -7.34
C ARG A 37 15.45 1.57 -5.89
N ALA A 38 15.02 2.80 -5.64
CA ALA A 38 14.81 3.30 -4.29
C ALA A 38 13.69 2.53 -3.57
N TYR A 39 12.59 2.21 -4.26
CA TYR A 39 11.54 1.36 -3.71
C TYR A 39 12.05 -0.03 -3.35
N ASP A 40 12.83 -0.68 -4.21
CA ASP A 40 13.40 -2.00 -3.96
C ASP A 40 14.37 -1.98 -2.77
N LEU A 41 15.26 -0.99 -2.69
CA LEU A 41 16.22 -0.82 -1.60
C LEU A 41 15.54 -0.65 -0.25
N THR A 42 14.45 0.10 -0.20
CA THR A 42 13.73 0.43 1.04
C THR A 42 12.65 -0.59 1.39
N ARG A 43 12.22 -1.45 0.46
CA ARG A 43 11.05 -2.33 0.61
C ARG A 43 11.10 -3.18 1.88
N ALA A 44 12.22 -3.83 2.15
CA ALA A 44 12.34 -4.72 3.31
C ALA A 44 12.19 -3.96 4.63
N ALA A 45 12.81 -2.77 4.75
CA ALA A 45 12.76 -1.94 5.93
C ALA A 45 11.36 -1.32 6.14
N ARG A 46 10.71 -0.86 5.08
CA ARG A 46 9.32 -0.37 5.10
C ARG A 46 8.35 -1.48 5.49
N GLY A 47 8.52 -2.67 4.93
CA GLY A 47 7.69 -3.85 5.22
C GLY A 47 7.82 -4.37 6.66
N VAL A 48 8.88 -3.97 7.38
CA VAL A 48 9.05 -4.23 8.82
C VAL A 48 8.91 -2.97 9.69
N GLY A 49 8.38 -1.89 9.12
CA GLY A 49 8.02 -0.66 9.85
C GLY A 49 9.18 0.15 10.39
N THR A 50 10.38 -0.06 9.85
CA THR A 50 11.63 0.52 10.36
C THR A 50 11.56 2.05 10.48
N TYR A 51 10.84 2.70 9.57
CA TYR A 51 10.76 4.17 9.50
C TYR A 51 9.59 4.78 10.28
N GLY A 52 8.74 3.94 10.90
CA GLY A 52 7.74 4.36 11.90
C GLY A 52 6.52 5.16 11.43
N SER A 53 6.48 5.61 10.17
CA SER A 53 5.32 6.33 9.61
C SER A 53 5.36 6.38 8.08
N VAL A 54 4.26 6.83 7.46
CA VAL A 54 4.20 7.12 6.01
C VAL A 54 5.23 8.19 5.61
N GLU A 55 5.40 9.22 6.45
CA GLU A 55 6.42 10.26 6.25
C GLU A 55 7.82 9.67 6.34
N GLY A 56 8.10 8.83 7.34
CA GLY A 56 9.38 8.14 7.46
C GLY A 56 9.67 7.23 6.25
N ASP A 57 8.67 6.49 5.78
CA ASP A 57 8.77 5.65 4.59
C ASP A 57 9.11 6.49 3.35
N MET A 58 8.46 7.65 3.16
CA MET A 58 8.72 8.55 2.03
C MET A 58 10.09 9.22 2.13
N THR A 59 10.49 9.67 3.32
CA THR A 59 11.84 10.21 3.59
C THR A 59 12.92 9.22 3.17
N ALA A 60 12.79 7.96 3.58
CA ALA A 60 13.75 6.91 3.23
C ALA A 60 13.84 6.67 1.71
N ILE A 61 12.72 6.80 0.99
CA ILE A 61 12.70 6.68 -0.48
C ILE A 61 13.44 7.86 -1.13
N VAL A 62 13.18 9.09 -0.69
CA VAL A 62 13.84 10.29 -1.22
C VAL A 62 15.35 10.23 -0.98
N GLU A 63 15.77 9.85 0.23
CA GLU A 63 17.17 9.64 0.57
C GLU A 63 17.81 8.53 -0.27
N ALA A 64 17.09 7.43 -0.54
CA ALA A 64 17.58 6.31 -1.36
C ALA A 64 17.74 6.67 -2.85
N VAL A 65 17.02 7.70 -3.34
CA VAL A 65 17.26 8.31 -4.65
C VAL A 65 18.52 9.21 -4.63
N GLY A 66 18.97 9.63 -3.44
CA GLY A 66 20.11 10.52 -3.25
C GLY A 66 19.74 12.00 -3.20
N LEU A 67 18.48 12.31 -2.92
CA LEU A 67 17.97 13.68 -2.78
C LEU A 67 17.82 14.06 -1.30
N ASP A 68 17.84 15.35 -1.03
CA ASP A 68 17.59 15.89 0.32
C ASP A 68 16.08 15.84 0.63
N PRO A 69 15.64 15.20 1.72
CA PRO A 69 14.23 15.12 2.11
C PRO A 69 13.74 16.43 2.73
N ASP A 70 13.76 17.51 1.94
CA ASP A 70 13.26 18.82 2.34
C ASP A 70 11.78 18.72 2.80
N PRO A 71 11.39 19.35 3.92
CA PRO A 71 10.03 19.26 4.45
C PRO A 71 8.94 19.71 3.47
N SER A 72 9.22 20.69 2.61
CA SER A 72 8.22 21.16 1.64
C SER A 72 8.03 20.14 0.52
N LEU A 73 9.11 19.48 0.09
CA LEU A 73 9.06 18.38 -0.87
C LEU A 73 8.30 17.19 -0.30
N LEU A 74 8.63 16.76 0.92
CA LEU A 74 7.94 15.66 1.60
C LEU A 74 6.44 15.92 1.73
N ALA A 75 6.04 17.14 2.09
CA ALA A 75 4.62 17.49 2.17
C ALA A 75 3.89 17.25 0.85
N ARG A 76 4.48 17.66 -0.29
CA ARG A 76 3.88 17.44 -1.62
C ARG A 76 3.81 15.96 -1.98
N LEU A 77 4.86 15.18 -1.69
CA LEU A 77 4.87 13.74 -1.94
C LEU A 77 3.85 12.99 -1.08
N LEU A 78 3.71 13.38 0.19
CA LEU A 78 2.73 12.79 1.11
C LEU A 78 1.29 13.12 0.70
N ASP A 79 1.04 14.30 0.13
CA ASP A 79 -0.25 14.63 -0.44
C ASP A 79 -0.58 13.75 -1.66
N MET A 80 0.42 13.43 -2.50
CA MET A 80 0.23 12.47 -3.60
C MET A 80 -0.07 11.05 -3.10
N GLU A 81 0.62 10.58 -2.06
CA GLU A 81 0.40 9.27 -1.43
C GLU A 81 -1.00 9.19 -0.79
N ARG A 82 -1.44 10.28 -0.15
CA ARG A 82 -2.80 10.40 0.41
C ARG A 82 -3.86 10.33 -0.67
N GLU A 83 -3.72 11.12 -1.73
CA GLU A 83 -4.65 11.12 -2.86
C GLU A 83 -4.71 9.73 -3.55
N PHE A 84 -3.57 9.06 -3.67
CA PHE A 84 -3.50 7.68 -4.15
C PHE A 84 -4.23 6.71 -3.22
N SER A 85 -4.08 6.86 -1.91
CA SER A 85 -4.79 6.02 -0.94
C SER A 85 -6.31 6.20 -1.02
N GLU A 86 -6.78 7.40 -1.36
CA GLU A 86 -8.19 7.75 -1.50
C GLU A 86 -8.82 7.28 -2.82
N THR A 87 -8.08 7.39 -3.93
CA THR A 87 -8.65 7.26 -5.29
C THR A 87 -7.89 6.31 -6.21
N GLY A 88 -6.66 5.96 -5.85
CA GLY A 88 -5.76 5.13 -6.65
C GLY A 88 -5.88 3.62 -6.40
N VAL A 89 -6.74 3.19 -5.46
CA VAL A 89 -6.95 1.78 -5.10
C VAL A 89 -8.43 1.45 -5.08
N GLU A 90 -8.81 0.40 -5.84
CA GLU A 90 -10.18 -0.03 -6.06
C GLU A 90 -10.29 -1.55 -5.88
N LEU A 91 -11.40 -2.05 -5.33
CA LEU A 91 -11.68 -3.50 -5.27
C LEU A 91 -11.94 -4.07 -6.66
N TRP A 92 -11.60 -5.35 -6.87
CA TRP A 92 -12.25 -6.11 -7.94
C TRP A 92 -13.71 -6.37 -7.56
N GLU A 93 -14.58 -6.44 -8.57
CA GLU A 93 -16.03 -6.55 -8.37
C GLU A 93 -16.45 -7.78 -7.55
N ASP A 94 -15.67 -8.85 -7.65
CA ASP A 94 -15.90 -10.16 -7.05
C ASP A 94 -15.12 -10.41 -5.76
N SER A 95 -14.21 -9.52 -5.37
CA SER A 95 -13.32 -9.71 -4.21
C SER A 95 -14.08 -9.96 -2.91
N LEU A 96 -14.93 -9.02 -2.48
CA LEU A 96 -15.70 -9.17 -1.24
C LEU A 96 -16.84 -10.20 -1.38
N PRO A 97 -17.58 -10.29 -2.50
CA PRO A 97 -18.55 -11.36 -2.70
C PRO A 97 -17.98 -12.77 -2.50
N VAL A 98 -16.77 -13.06 -3.01
CA VAL A 98 -16.13 -14.37 -2.83
C VAL A 98 -15.78 -14.63 -1.36
N VAL A 99 -15.26 -13.63 -0.64
CA VAL A 99 -14.95 -13.74 0.79
C VAL A 99 -16.21 -14.05 1.59
N ARG A 100 -17.31 -13.34 1.34
CA ARG A 100 -18.61 -13.58 2.00
C ARG A 100 -19.12 -14.99 1.76
N GLU A 101 -19.04 -15.47 0.52
CA GLU A 101 -19.47 -16.82 0.16
C GLU A 101 -18.64 -17.91 0.88
N LEU A 102 -17.33 -17.72 0.97
CA LEU A 102 -16.46 -18.64 1.72
C LEU A 102 -16.82 -18.68 3.21
N ARG A 103 -17.06 -17.51 3.82
CA ARG A 103 -17.51 -17.41 5.22
C ARG A 103 -18.88 -18.04 5.45
N ALA A 104 -19.82 -17.83 4.53
CA ALA A 104 -21.15 -18.46 4.59
C ALA A 104 -21.09 -20.00 4.57
N ARG A 105 -20.05 -20.57 3.95
CA ARG A 105 -19.76 -22.01 3.95
C ARG A 105 -19.01 -22.50 5.20
N GLY A 106 -18.76 -21.62 6.17
CA GLY A 106 -18.05 -21.92 7.40
C GLY A 106 -16.52 -21.91 7.27
N VAL A 107 -15.97 -21.41 6.16
CA VAL A 107 -14.51 -21.24 6.00
C VAL A 107 -14.08 -19.94 6.66
N LYS A 108 -13.06 -19.98 7.51
CA LYS A 108 -12.46 -18.76 8.08
C LYS A 108 -11.69 -17.98 7.04
N ALA A 109 -11.81 -16.65 7.03
CA ALA A 109 -11.11 -15.80 6.08
C ALA A 109 -10.21 -14.78 6.79
N ALA A 110 -8.93 -14.76 6.43
CA ALA A 110 -7.98 -13.74 6.90
C ALA A 110 -7.33 -13.00 5.73
N LEU A 111 -7.21 -11.68 5.86
CA LEU A 111 -6.38 -10.84 4.99
C LEU A 111 -4.98 -10.79 5.59
N ILE A 112 -3.96 -11.15 4.81
CA ILE A 112 -2.56 -11.06 5.23
C ILE A 112 -1.78 -10.33 4.14
N SER A 113 -1.23 -9.16 4.47
CA SER A 113 -0.48 -8.35 3.50
C SER A 113 0.85 -7.87 4.09
N ASN A 114 1.91 -8.07 3.32
CA ASN A 114 3.19 -7.42 3.55
C ASN A 114 3.14 -6.02 2.93
N CYS A 115 3.09 -5.01 3.79
CA CYS A 115 2.77 -3.65 3.42
C CYS A 115 3.51 -2.62 4.27
N SER A 116 3.32 -1.34 3.91
CA SER A 116 3.83 -0.17 4.63
C SER A 116 2.69 0.60 5.30
N HIS A 117 3.05 1.58 6.13
CA HIS A 117 2.11 2.40 6.93
C HIS A 117 0.99 3.08 6.11
N SER A 118 1.13 3.23 4.79
CA SER A 118 0.10 3.80 3.92
C SER A 118 -1.08 2.86 3.63
N THR A 119 -1.01 1.60 4.07
CA THR A 119 -2.00 0.58 3.70
C THR A 119 -3.25 0.60 4.56
N ARG A 120 -3.12 0.87 5.87
CA ARG A 120 -4.26 0.88 6.79
C ARG A 120 -5.41 1.81 6.34
N PRO A 121 -5.15 3.07 5.93
CA PRO A 121 -6.21 3.94 5.41
C PRO A 121 -6.98 3.37 4.21
N ILE A 122 -6.33 2.56 3.35
CA ILE A 122 -6.98 1.92 2.20
C ILE A 122 -7.95 0.82 2.67
N VAL A 123 -7.50 -0.01 3.62
CA VAL A 123 -8.32 -1.08 4.21
C VAL A 123 -9.58 -0.50 4.85
N ASP A 124 -9.42 0.55 5.66
CA ASP A 124 -10.51 1.22 6.38
C ASP A 124 -11.51 1.85 5.39
N ARG A 125 -11.01 2.58 4.37
CA ARG A 125 -11.86 3.23 3.36
C ARG A 125 -12.68 2.24 2.55
N LEU A 126 -12.07 1.11 2.19
CA LEU A 126 -12.72 0.06 1.39
C LEU A 126 -13.55 -0.90 2.28
N ARG A 127 -13.54 -0.71 3.60
CA ARG A 127 -14.27 -1.52 4.60
C ARG A 127 -13.95 -3.02 4.48
N ILE A 128 -12.70 -3.33 4.14
CA ILE A 128 -12.26 -4.72 3.94
C ILE A 128 -12.24 -5.45 5.29
N ASP A 129 -11.91 -4.76 6.37
CA ASP A 129 -11.90 -5.28 7.74
C ASP A 129 -13.25 -5.87 8.20
N GLU A 130 -14.37 -5.37 7.67
CA GLU A 130 -15.70 -5.88 8.01
C GLU A 130 -16.01 -7.25 7.37
N GLU A 131 -15.32 -7.59 6.29
CA GLU A 131 -15.59 -8.78 5.48
C GLU A 131 -14.76 -10.00 5.88
N PHE A 132 -13.68 -9.78 6.62
CA PHE A 132 -12.74 -10.81 7.07
C PHE A 132 -12.97 -11.15 8.55
N ASP A 133 -12.57 -12.35 8.95
CA ASP A 133 -12.52 -12.72 10.37
C ASP A 133 -11.28 -12.11 11.04
N GLU A 134 -10.19 -11.93 10.30
CA GLU A 134 -8.95 -11.30 10.77
C GLU A 134 -8.27 -10.50 9.66
N VAL A 135 -7.59 -9.40 10.04
CA VAL A 135 -6.75 -8.59 9.15
C VAL A 135 -5.37 -8.41 9.77
N LEU A 136 -4.36 -8.95 9.10
CA LEU A 136 -2.96 -8.89 9.47
C LEU A 136 -2.19 -8.08 8.43
N LEU A 137 -1.86 -6.86 8.81
CA LEU A 137 -0.95 -5.99 8.05
C LEU A 137 0.40 -6.03 8.75
N SER A 138 1.49 -6.06 8.00
CA SER A 138 2.80 -5.92 8.64
C SER A 138 2.91 -4.56 9.32
N PHE A 139 2.46 -3.47 8.67
CA PHE A 139 2.43 -2.08 9.15
C PHE A 139 1.29 -1.30 8.48
#